data_AF-A0A060C498-F1
#
_entry.id   AF-A0A060C498-F1
#
_cell.length_a   1.000
_cell.length_b   1.000
_cell.length_c   1.000
_cell.angle_alpha   90.00
_cell.angle_beta   90.00
_cell.angle_gamma   90.00
#
_symmetry.space_group_name_H-M   'P 1'
#
loop_
_entity.id
_entity.type
_entity.pdbx_description
1 polymer ?
#
loop_
_entity_poly.entity_id
_entity_poly.type
_entity_poly.pdbx_seq_one_letter_code
_entity_poly.pdbx_strand_id
1 'polypeptide(L)'
;DLTFSLMYAWSENYVLPLSHDEVVHGKGSLIGKMAGDPWQKRANLRAMLGWMWGHPGKKLLFMGGEFAQTREWNHDRSLDWHLLDDPGHAGIRHLVRDLNHIYRDRKALHERDNEPGGFAWIDCNDTQQSVLAWLRFGLDLTDVVAVVANL
;
A
#
# COMPACT_ATOMS: atom_id res chain seq x y z
N ASP A 1 -11.69 3.12 -10.54
CA ASP A 1 -10.71 2.54 -11.50
C ASP A 1 -9.32 2.67 -10.88
N LEU A 2 -8.61 1.54 -10.74
CA LEU A 2 -7.29 1.46 -10.09
C LEU A 2 -6.14 1.92 -10.99
N THR A 3 -6.39 2.08 -12.28
CA THR A 3 -5.36 2.47 -13.27
C THR A 3 -5.31 3.98 -13.50
N PHE A 4 -6.37 4.70 -13.13
CA PHE A 4 -6.57 6.10 -13.48
C PHE A 4 -5.51 7.05 -12.89
N SER A 5 -5.00 6.77 -11.68
CA SER A 5 -3.93 7.57 -11.06
C SER A 5 -2.66 7.63 -11.92
N LEU A 6 -2.39 6.59 -12.71
CA LEU A 6 -1.20 6.50 -13.55
C LEU A 6 -1.31 7.34 -14.83
N MET A 7 -2.49 7.83 -15.20
CA MET A 7 -2.66 8.75 -16.33
C MET A 7 -1.98 10.10 -16.10
N TYR A 8 -1.81 10.49 -14.84
CA TYR A 8 -1.20 11.75 -14.45
C TYR A 8 -0.13 11.58 -13.36
N ALA A 9 0.34 10.37 -13.07
CA ALA A 9 1.30 10.10 -11.99
C ALA A 9 2.64 10.86 -12.14
N TRP A 10 2.93 11.41 -13.32
CA TRP A 10 4.15 12.17 -13.61
C TRP A 10 3.90 13.65 -13.89
N SER A 11 2.68 14.17 -13.67
CA SER A 11 2.44 15.61 -13.75
C SER A 11 2.95 16.36 -12.52
N GLU A 12 3.13 15.66 -11.40
CA GLU A 12 3.60 16.19 -10.13
C GLU A 12 4.48 15.16 -9.40
N ASN A 13 5.19 15.62 -8.37
CA ASN A 13 5.94 14.76 -7.45
C ASN A 13 5.01 14.26 -6.33
N TYR A 14 4.28 13.18 -6.58
CA TYR A 14 3.26 12.69 -5.64
C TYR A 14 3.81 11.96 -4.41
N VAL A 15 3.16 12.20 -3.28
CA VAL A 15 3.12 11.30 -2.13
C VAL A 15 1.75 10.62 -2.17
N LEU A 16 1.71 9.31 -1.90
CA LEU A 16 0.50 8.51 -1.71
C LEU A 16 0.16 8.49 -0.22
N PRO A 17 -0.84 9.24 0.26
CA PRO A 17 -1.11 9.36 1.68
C PRO A 17 -2.31 8.51 2.11
N LEU A 18 -2.10 7.71 3.14
CA LEU A 18 -3.16 7.21 4.03
C LEU A 18 -2.98 7.91 5.38
N SER A 19 -3.44 9.15 5.46
CA SER A 19 -3.23 10.04 6.59
C SER A 19 -4.26 9.83 7.72
N HIS A 20 -4.09 10.58 8.80
CA HIS A 20 -5.02 10.59 9.95
C HIS A 20 -6.46 10.94 9.57
N ASP A 21 -6.65 11.87 8.64
CA ASP A 21 -7.97 12.33 8.19
C ASP A 21 -8.80 11.20 7.57
N GLU A 22 -8.16 10.15 7.09
CA GLU A 22 -8.84 9.01 6.47
C GLU A 22 -9.39 8.01 7.49
N VAL A 23 -9.04 8.11 8.78
CA VAL A 23 -9.39 7.10 9.80
C VAL A 23 -10.11 7.69 11.02
N VAL A 24 -10.88 8.75 10.80
CA VAL A 24 -11.66 9.50 11.80
C VAL A 24 -13.05 9.86 11.28
N HIS A 25 -13.87 10.45 12.15
CA HIS A 25 -15.16 11.07 11.80
C HIS A 25 -16.14 10.13 11.10
N GLY A 26 -16.19 8.86 11.50
CA GLY A 26 -17.11 7.86 10.94
C GLY A 26 -16.64 7.25 9.63
N LYS A 27 -15.45 7.60 9.12
CA LYS A 27 -14.87 6.99 7.90
C LYS A 27 -14.39 5.55 8.13
N GLY A 28 -14.26 5.11 9.37
CA GLY A 28 -13.71 3.83 9.77
C GLY A 28 -12.19 3.76 9.71
N SER A 29 -11.62 2.81 10.44
CA SER A 29 -10.20 2.44 10.32
C SER A 29 -9.90 1.79 8.97
N LEU A 30 -8.62 1.69 8.58
CA LEU A 30 -8.23 1.03 7.33
C LEU A 30 -8.75 -0.41 7.24
N ILE A 31 -8.63 -1.19 8.31
CA ILE A 31 -9.16 -2.56 8.35
C ILE A 31 -10.69 -2.59 8.38
N GLY A 32 -11.32 -1.58 9.00
CA GLY A 32 -12.78 -1.44 9.04
C GLY A 32 -13.40 -1.27 7.66
N LYS A 33 -12.70 -0.58 6.75
CA LYS A 33 -13.09 -0.35 5.36
C LYS A 33 -13.00 -1.58 4.46
N MET A 34 -12.25 -2.61 4.87
CA MET A 34 -12.07 -3.81 4.07
C MET A 34 -13.33 -4.68 4.10
N ALA A 35 -13.67 -5.29 2.97
CA ALA A 35 -14.81 -6.18 2.83
C ALA A 35 -14.49 -7.62 3.28
N GLY A 36 -15.54 -8.39 3.56
CA GLY A 36 -15.46 -9.81 3.88
C GLY A 36 -15.31 -10.14 5.36
N ASP A 37 -15.04 -11.41 5.62
CA ASP A 37 -14.76 -11.93 6.96
C ASP A 37 -13.42 -11.39 7.53
N PRO A 38 -13.10 -11.60 8.82
CA PRO A 38 -11.87 -11.08 9.41
C PRO A 38 -10.57 -11.51 8.71
N TRP A 39 -10.53 -12.69 8.08
CA TRP A 39 -9.38 -13.13 7.29
C TRP A 39 -9.30 -12.34 5.98
N GLN A 40 -10.41 -12.22 5.27
CA GLN A 40 -10.51 -11.46 4.01
C GLN A 40 -10.18 -9.99 4.23
N LYS A 41 -10.66 -9.37 5.32
CA LYS A 41 -10.31 -7.99 5.66
C LYS A 41 -8.81 -7.78 5.81
N ARG A 42 -8.14 -8.69 6.51
CA ARG A 42 -6.68 -8.65 6.65
C ARG A 42 -5.99 -8.90 5.32
N ALA A 43 -6.50 -9.82 4.48
CA ALA A 43 -5.95 -10.07 3.15
C ALA A 43 -6.05 -8.82 2.25
N ASN A 44 -7.21 -8.17 2.22
CA ASN A 44 -7.45 -6.94 1.48
C ASN A 44 -6.53 -5.81 1.93
N LEU A 45 -6.34 -5.65 3.25
CA LEU A 45 -5.40 -4.65 3.76
C LEU A 45 -3.96 -4.92 3.32
N ARG A 46 -3.51 -6.19 3.37
CA ARG A 46 -2.17 -6.58 2.87
C ARG A 46 -2.03 -6.31 1.38
N ALA A 47 -3.04 -6.67 0.60
CA ALA A 47 -3.08 -6.46 -0.85
C ALA A 47 -3.01 -4.96 -1.19
N MET A 48 -3.81 -4.12 -0.53
CA MET A 48 -3.78 -2.67 -0.69
C MET A 48 -2.41 -2.06 -0.33
N LEU A 49 -1.80 -2.48 0.79
CA LEU A 49 -0.48 -2.00 1.19
C LEU A 49 0.62 -2.45 0.23
N GLY A 50 0.58 -3.71 -0.23
CA GLY A 50 1.51 -4.22 -1.25
C GLY A 50 1.38 -3.45 -2.58
N TRP A 51 0.15 -3.21 -3.03
CA TRP A 51 -0.14 -2.37 -4.19
C TRP A 51 0.42 -0.95 -3.99
N MET A 52 0.15 -0.31 -2.85
CA MET A 52 0.60 1.04 -2.54
C MET A 52 2.13 1.15 -2.55
N TRP A 53 2.86 0.15 -2.03
CA TRP A 53 4.32 0.13 -2.04
C TRP A 53 4.89 -0.08 -3.45
N GLY A 54 4.23 -0.88 -4.29
CA GLY A 54 4.63 -1.10 -5.68
C GLY A 54 4.27 0.03 -6.65
N HIS A 55 3.26 0.84 -6.34
CA HIS A 55 2.81 1.97 -7.15
C HIS A 55 3.86 3.10 -7.20
N PRO A 56 4.02 3.88 -8.29
CA PRO A 56 4.86 5.08 -8.30
C PRO A 56 4.41 6.14 -7.26
N GLY A 57 5.37 6.84 -6.66
CA GLY A 57 5.16 7.93 -5.68
C GLY A 57 5.59 7.57 -4.27
N LYS A 58 5.88 8.56 -3.43
CA LYS A 58 6.35 8.33 -2.04
C LYS A 58 5.24 7.83 -1.12
N LYS A 59 5.57 7.18 0.00
CA LYS A 59 4.60 6.49 0.86
C LYS A 59 4.37 7.26 2.16
N LEU A 60 3.11 7.40 2.56
CA LEU A 60 2.74 7.88 3.89
C LEU A 60 1.62 7.01 4.45
N LEU A 61 1.88 6.39 5.61
CA LEU A 61 0.92 5.58 6.35
C LEU A 61 0.82 6.10 7.78
N PHE A 62 -0.38 6.46 8.21
CA PHE A 62 -0.63 6.96 9.56
C PHE A 62 -0.58 5.83 10.61
N MET A 63 -0.15 6.19 11.81
CA MET A 63 -0.01 5.28 12.94
C MET A 63 -1.31 4.52 13.25
N GLY A 64 -1.19 3.25 13.60
CA GLY A 64 -2.31 2.31 13.73
C GLY A 64 -2.63 1.58 12.43
N GLY A 65 -2.32 2.16 11.27
CA GLY A 65 -2.49 1.52 9.97
C GLY A 65 -1.56 0.31 9.79
N GLU A 66 -0.36 0.37 10.38
CA GLU A 66 0.68 -0.64 10.23
C GLU A 66 0.42 -1.94 10.98
N PHE A 67 -0.52 -1.98 11.92
CA PHE A 67 -0.94 -3.21 12.62
C PHE A 67 -2.46 -3.41 12.56
N ALA A 68 -3.14 -2.74 11.62
CA ALA A 68 -4.57 -2.88 11.40
C ALA A 68 -5.42 -2.53 12.64
N GLN A 69 -5.18 -1.37 13.27
CA GLN A 69 -6.04 -0.92 14.37
C GLN A 69 -7.51 -0.96 13.95
N THR A 70 -8.35 -1.60 14.76
CA THR A 70 -9.75 -1.85 14.41
C THR A 70 -10.63 -0.63 14.59
N ARG A 71 -10.40 0.15 15.65
CA ARG A 71 -11.14 1.38 15.93
C ARG A 71 -10.57 2.55 15.13
N GLU A 72 -11.42 3.53 14.87
CA GLU A 72 -10.97 4.84 14.40
C GLU A 72 -9.93 5.43 15.36
N TRP A 73 -9.06 6.27 14.80
CA TRP A 73 -8.12 7.01 15.63
C TRP A 73 -8.87 7.99 16.53
N ASN A 74 -8.41 8.10 17.77
CA ASN A 74 -8.92 9.04 18.75
C ASN A 74 -7.73 9.67 19.46
N HIS A 75 -7.61 11.00 19.38
CA HIS A 75 -6.51 11.75 19.96
C HIS A 75 -6.49 11.74 21.50
N ASP A 76 -7.64 11.50 22.14
CA ASP A 76 -7.77 11.39 23.60
C ASP A 76 -7.36 10.01 24.15
N ARG A 77 -6.94 9.07 23.29
CA ARG A 77 -6.60 7.70 23.66
C ARG A 77 -5.30 7.26 23.00
N SER A 78 -4.63 6.31 23.65
CA SER A 78 -3.53 5.60 23.02
C SER A 78 -4.03 4.74 21.86
N LEU A 79 -3.12 4.39 20.97
CA LEU A 79 -3.37 3.31 20.01
C LEU A 79 -3.65 1.98 20.74
N ASP A 80 -4.33 1.08 20.03
CA ASP A 80 -4.74 -0.24 20.54
C ASP A 80 -3.60 -1.26 20.48
N TRP A 81 -2.53 -1.00 21.23
CA TRP A 81 -1.32 -1.83 21.22
C TRP A 81 -1.55 -3.30 21.60
N HIS A 82 -2.56 -3.58 22.43
CA HIS A 82 -2.96 -4.94 22.81
C HIS A 82 -3.37 -5.81 21.61
N LEU A 83 -3.71 -5.21 20.46
CA LEU A 83 -3.99 -5.96 19.25
C LEU A 83 -2.77 -6.75 18.75
N LEU A 84 -1.54 -6.35 19.11
CA LEU A 84 -0.33 -7.08 18.70
C LEU A 84 -0.17 -8.45 19.38
N ASP A 85 -0.98 -8.75 20.39
CA ASP A 85 -1.07 -10.10 20.97
C ASP A 85 -1.82 -11.08 20.04
N ASP A 86 -2.60 -10.57 19.08
CA ASP A 86 -3.21 -11.35 18.00
C ASP A 86 -2.23 -11.54 16.82
N PRO A 87 -1.94 -12.79 16.40
CA PRO A 87 -1.03 -13.06 15.30
C PRO A 87 -1.42 -12.41 13.96
N GLY A 88 -2.72 -12.18 13.73
CA GLY A 88 -3.23 -11.54 12.52
C GLY A 88 -2.82 -10.07 12.43
N HIS A 89 -2.92 -9.32 13.54
CA HIS A 89 -2.46 -7.93 13.62
C HIS A 89 -0.94 -7.83 13.59
N ALA A 90 -0.23 -8.69 14.34
CA ALA A 90 1.23 -8.77 14.30
C ALA A 90 1.74 -9.10 12.88
N GLY A 91 1.02 -9.94 12.14
CA GLY A 91 1.32 -10.25 10.74
C GLY A 91 1.26 -9.05 9.80
N ILE A 92 0.32 -8.12 10.00
CA ILE A 92 0.27 -6.86 9.22
C ILE A 92 1.49 -5.99 9.53
N ARG A 93 1.89 -5.90 10.81
CA ARG A 93 3.09 -5.16 11.22
C ARG A 93 4.36 -5.75 10.61
N HIS A 94 4.47 -7.08 10.57
CA HIS A 94 5.58 -7.75 9.88
C HIS A 94 5.57 -7.48 8.38
N LEU A 95 4.41 -7.50 7.72
CA LEU A 95 4.32 -7.12 6.31
C LEU A 95 4.84 -5.69 6.09
N VAL A 96 4.40 -4.70 6.87
CA VAL A 96 4.85 -3.31 6.70
C VAL A 96 6.35 -3.17 6.93
N ARG A 97 6.90 -3.89 7.92
CA ARG A 97 8.35 -3.97 8.13
C ARG A 97 9.06 -4.50 6.87
N ASP A 98 8.59 -5.62 6.33
CA ASP A 98 9.23 -6.29 5.20
C ASP A 98 9.09 -5.46 3.91
N LEU A 99 7.93 -4.85 3.68
CA LEU A 99 7.70 -3.88 2.61
C LEU A 99 8.65 -2.68 2.70
N ASN A 100 8.90 -2.16 3.90
CA ASN A 100 9.84 -1.06 4.10
C ASN A 100 11.30 -1.48 3.86
N HIS A 101 11.69 -2.70 4.21
CA HIS A 101 13.00 -3.24 3.85
C HIS A 101 13.14 -3.37 2.33
N ILE A 102 12.18 -4.00 1.66
CA ILE A 102 12.18 -4.14 0.20
C ILE A 102 12.22 -2.77 -0.48
N TYR A 103 11.42 -1.81 -0.03
CA TYR A 103 11.38 -0.46 -0.60
C TYR A 103 12.73 0.27 -0.50
N ARG A 104 13.44 0.10 0.61
CA ARG A 104 14.77 0.69 0.81
C ARG A 104 15.85 0.00 -0.02
N ASP A 105 15.77 -1.33 -0.12
CA ASP A 105 16.82 -2.15 -0.72
C ASP A 105 16.70 -2.22 -2.26
N ARG A 106 15.49 -2.00 -2.81
CA ARG A 106 15.23 -2.00 -4.26
C ARG A 106 15.03 -0.58 -4.78
N LYS A 107 16.03 -0.03 -5.47
CA LYS A 107 15.99 1.36 -5.96
C LYS A 107 14.92 1.57 -7.02
N ALA A 108 14.61 0.54 -7.80
CA ALA A 108 13.50 0.53 -8.75
C ALA A 108 12.17 1.01 -8.16
N LEU A 109 11.94 0.80 -6.86
CA LEU A 109 10.70 1.20 -6.19
C LEU A 109 10.64 2.69 -5.83
N HIS A 110 11.74 3.44 -5.92
CA HIS A 110 11.77 4.82 -5.43
C HIS A 110 12.65 5.81 -6.20
N GLU A 111 13.65 5.36 -6.94
CA GLU A 111 14.64 6.23 -7.61
C GLU A 111 14.03 7.03 -8.75
N ARG A 112 13.06 6.43 -9.45
CA ARG A 112 12.44 6.99 -10.67
C ARG A 112 10.92 7.17 -10.55
N ASP A 113 10.42 7.46 -9.34
CA ASP A 113 8.97 7.64 -9.08
C ASP A 113 8.34 8.75 -9.95
N ASN A 114 9.11 9.81 -10.25
CA ASN A 114 8.63 10.99 -10.95
C ASN A 114 8.96 10.98 -12.46
N GLU A 115 9.41 9.84 -12.98
CA GLU A 115 9.74 9.67 -14.40
C GLU A 115 8.87 8.57 -15.03
N PRO A 116 8.25 8.82 -16.20
CA PRO A 116 7.49 7.78 -16.91
C PRO A 116 8.31 6.52 -17.18
N GLY A 117 9.61 6.67 -17.44
CA GLY A 117 10.52 5.55 -17.69
C GLY A 117 10.81 4.67 -16.47
N GLY A 118 10.36 5.03 -15.27
CA GLY A 118 10.46 4.23 -14.05
C GLY A 118 9.36 3.17 -13.90
N PHE A 119 8.43 3.10 -14.86
CA PHE A 119 7.25 2.24 -14.82
C PHE A 119 6.91 1.68 -16.22
N ALA A 120 6.43 0.44 -16.28
CA ALA A 120 5.75 -0.08 -17.47
C ALA A 120 4.68 -1.09 -17.08
N TRP A 121 3.51 -1.02 -17.71
CA TRP A 121 2.51 -2.07 -17.56
C TRP A 121 2.98 -3.38 -18.17
N ILE A 122 2.71 -4.50 -17.48
CA ILE A 122 2.72 -5.84 -18.05
C ILE A 122 1.30 -6.16 -18.53
N ASP A 123 0.33 -6.04 -17.62
CA ASP A 123 -1.09 -6.15 -17.92
C ASP A 123 -1.91 -5.31 -16.93
N CYS A 124 -2.89 -4.59 -17.46
CA CYS A 124 -3.86 -3.80 -16.69
C CYS A 124 -5.30 -4.02 -17.16
N ASN A 125 -5.54 -4.99 -18.05
CA ASN A 125 -6.83 -5.22 -18.69
C ASN A 125 -7.60 -6.42 -18.11
N ASP A 126 -7.00 -7.22 -17.22
CA ASP A 126 -7.65 -8.35 -16.54
C ASP A 126 -8.62 -7.89 -15.43
N THR A 127 -9.61 -7.12 -15.85
CA THR A 127 -10.66 -6.54 -15.01
C THR A 127 -11.61 -7.59 -14.44
N GLN A 128 -11.77 -8.74 -15.12
CA GLN A 128 -12.65 -9.83 -14.65
C GLN A 128 -12.07 -10.54 -13.43
N GLN A 129 -10.75 -10.67 -13.35
CA GLN A 129 -10.07 -11.27 -12.20
C GLN A 129 -9.52 -10.23 -11.22
N SER A 130 -9.64 -8.93 -11.52
CA SER A 130 -9.08 -7.83 -10.72
C SER A 130 -7.56 -7.96 -10.53
N VAL A 131 -6.85 -8.37 -11.60
CA VAL A 131 -5.40 -8.53 -11.61
C VAL A 131 -4.73 -7.38 -12.34
N LEU A 132 -3.68 -6.84 -11.71
CA LEU A 132 -2.80 -5.81 -12.26
C LEU A 132 -1.35 -6.27 -12.16
N ALA A 133 -0.57 -6.06 -13.22
CA ALA A 133 0.83 -6.40 -13.26
C ALA A 133 1.66 -5.31 -13.94
N TRP A 134 2.75 -4.87 -13.31
CA TRP A 134 3.64 -3.84 -13.86
C TRP A 134 5.10 -4.06 -13.44
N LEU A 135 5.98 -3.37 -14.14
CA LEU A 135 7.41 -3.28 -13.85
C LEU A 135 7.72 -1.91 -13.24
N ARG A 136 8.68 -1.92 -12.33
CA ARG A 136 9.36 -0.75 -11.77
C ARG A 136 10.83 -0.83 -12.15
N PHE A 137 11.41 0.29 -12.56
CA PHE A 137 12.79 0.36 -13.06
C PHE A 137 13.63 1.33 -12.24
N GLY A 138 14.83 0.91 -11.86
CA GLY A 138 15.87 1.78 -11.31
C GLY A 138 16.61 2.55 -12.42
N LEU A 139 17.62 3.33 -12.02
CA LEU A 139 18.59 3.90 -12.96
C LEU A 139 19.57 2.84 -13.49
N ASP A 140 19.85 1.81 -12.69
CA ASP A 140 20.57 0.61 -13.15
C ASP A 140 19.62 -0.27 -13.98
N LEU A 141 20.05 -0.65 -15.18
CA LEU A 141 19.26 -1.49 -16.11
C LEU A 141 18.92 -2.88 -15.55
N THR A 142 19.67 -3.34 -14.54
CA THR A 142 19.46 -4.63 -13.88
C THR A 142 18.54 -4.55 -12.67
N ASP A 143 18.26 -3.34 -12.16
CA ASP A 143 17.35 -3.16 -11.03
C ASP A 143 15.91 -3.01 -11.52
N VAL A 144 15.22 -4.14 -11.58
CA VAL A 144 13.84 -4.24 -12.02
C VAL A 144 13.03 -5.00 -10.98
N VAL A 145 11.85 -4.46 -10.64
CA VAL A 145 10.88 -5.13 -9.77
C VAL A 145 9.59 -5.34 -10.54
N ALA A 146 9.16 -6.60 -10.66
CA ALA A 146 7.82 -6.93 -11.12
C ALA A 146 6.86 -6.92 -9.93
N VAL A 147 5.74 -6.24 -10.09
CA VAL A 147 4.64 -6.20 -9.12
C VAL A 147 3.43 -6.83 -9.75
N VAL A 148 2.82 -7.79 -9.03
CA VAL A 148 1.57 -8.44 -9.42
C VAL A 148 0.60 -8.32 -8.26
N ALA A 149 -0.54 -7.69 -8.50
CA ALA A 149 -1.59 -7.46 -7.52
C ALA A 149 -2.86 -8.18 -7.96
N ASN A 150 -3.36 -9.09 -7.12
CA ASN A 150 -4.66 -9.73 -7.24
C ASN A 150 -5.53 -9.19 -6.11
N LEU A 151 -6.59 -8.46 -6.46
CA LEU A 151 -7.32 -7.53 -5.58
C LEU A 151 -8.78 -7.90 -5.39
#